data_AF-A0A441VFI2-F1
#
_entry.id   AF-A0A441VFI2-F1
#
_cell.length_a   1.000
_cell.length_b   1.000
_cell.length_c   1.000
_cell.angle_alpha   90.00
_cell.angle_beta   90.00
_cell.angle_gamma   90.00
#
_symmetry.space_group_name_H-M   'P 1'
#
loop_
_entity.id
_entity.type
_entity.pdbx_description
1 polymer ?
#
loop_
_entity_poly.entity_id
_entity_poly.type
_entity_poly.pdbx_seq_one_letter_code
_entity_poly.pdbx_strand_id
1 'polypeptide(L)'
;MPLLFASTNRVRRQKGDRNHCLGRSRGGLTTKIHALVDAKGRPIKLMLTAGQMSDIASAADLIMELPEGAMLLADKGYDANALRNAVTERRAWANIPPKANRKDPICFSACSVPPPSASGSSVRLGRWSMGGWAW
;
A
#
# COMPACT_ATOMS: atom_id res chain seq x y z
N MET A 1 40.02 33.16 -17.02
CA MET A 1 39.65 31.94 -17.76
C MET A 1 39.98 30.71 -16.90
N PRO A 2 39.06 30.11 -16.13
CA PRO A 2 39.33 28.81 -15.52
C PRO A 2 38.81 27.68 -16.40
N LEU A 3 39.67 26.68 -16.58
CA LEU A 3 39.48 25.45 -17.35
C LEU A 3 38.53 24.47 -16.63
N LEU A 4 37.75 23.75 -17.44
CA LEU A 4 36.70 22.79 -17.07
C LEU A 4 37.19 21.60 -16.24
N PHE A 5 36.43 21.25 -15.18
CA PHE A 5 36.49 19.94 -14.52
C PHE A 5 35.74 18.91 -15.38
N ALA A 6 36.43 17.84 -15.79
CA ALA A 6 35.82 16.70 -16.46
C ALA A 6 35.04 15.84 -15.44
N SER A 7 33.70 15.83 -15.56
CA SER A 7 32.83 14.91 -14.82
C SER A 7 32.95 13.51 -15.43
N THR A 8 33.53 12.57 -14.68
CA THR A 8 33.59 11.16 -15.11
C THR A 8 32.19 10.58 -15.09
N ASN A 9 31.58 10.42 -16.27
CA ASN A 9 30.29 9.76 -16.42
C ASN A 9 30.47 8.25 -16.18
N ARG A 10 30.26 7.81 -14.94
CA ARG A 10 30.31 6.38 -14.59
C ARG A 10 29.04 5.71 -15.13
N VAL A 11 29.17 5.04 -16.29
CA VAL A 11 28.14 4.14 -16.81
C VAL A 11 27.84 3.07 -15.75
N ARG A 12 26.66 3.16 -15.11
CA ARG A 12 26.20 2.13 -14.18
C ARG A 12 25.86 0.89 -14.99
N ARG A 13 26.70 -0.14 -14.90
CA ARG A 13 26.35 -1.52 -15.27
C ARG A 13 25.06 -1.91 -14.52
N GLN A 14 23.97 -2.16 -15.24
CA GLN A 14 22.84 -2.92 -14.71
C GLN A 14 23.31 -4.36 -14.56
N LYS A 15 23.68 -4.73 -13.33
CA LYS A 15 24.13 -6.07 -12.99
C LYS A 15 22.90 -6.86 -12.54
N GLY A 16 22.46 -7.78 -13.40
CA GLY A 16 21.66 -8.97 -13.08
C GLY A 16 20.37 -8.72 -12.30
N ASP A 17 19.26 -8.74 -13.03
CA ASP A 17 17.90 -8.83 -12.48
C ASP A 17 17.77 -10.07 -11.57
N ARG A 18 17.90 -9.84 -10.27
CA ARG A 18 17.23 -10.64 -9.26
C ARG A 18 16.37 -9.64 -8.50
N ASN A 19 15.06 -9.77 -8.63
CA ASN A 19 14.05 -8.93 -7.95
C ASN A 19 14.12 -9.06 -6.41
N HIS A 20 15.16 -8.53 -5.78
CA HIS A 20 15.41 -8.69 -4.34
C HIS A 20 14.52 -7.79 -3.45
N CYS A 21 13.42 -7.23 -3.96
CA CYS A 21 12.56 -6.29 -3.20
C CYS A 21 13.35 -5.16 -2.50
N LEU A 22 14.51 -4.78 -3.06
CA LEU A 22 15.38 -3.73 -2.55
C LEU A 22 15.16 -2.46 -3.36
N GLY A 23 14.67 -1.40 -2.71
CA GLY A 23 14.47 -0.09 -3.32
C GLY A 23 15.60 0.88 -2.98
N ARG A 24 16.00 1.73 -3.91
CA ARG A 24 17.02 2.76 -3.65
C ARG A 24 16.40 4.01 -3.07
N SER A 25 16.76 4.40 -1.86
CA SER A 25 16.41 5.68 -1.23
C SER A 25 17.62 6.61 -1.11
N ARG A 26 17.41 7.85 -0.67
CA ARG A 26 18.52 8.79 -0.34
C ARG A 26 19.44 8.25 0.76
N GLY A 27 18.93 7.44 1.69
CA GLY A 27 19.67 6.86 2.81
C GLY A 27 20.22 5.46 2.57
N GLY A 28 20.11 4.91 1.35
CA GLY A 28 20.54 3.54 1.04
C GLY A 28 19.42 2.63 0.54
N LEU A 29 19.64 1.32 0.56
CA LEU A 29 18.65 0.33 0.12
C LEU A 29 17.60 0.09 1.21
N THR A 30 16.33 0.14 0.84
CA THR A 30 15.19 -0.03 1.76
C THR A 30 14.14 -0.97 1.18
N THR A 31 13.40 -1.62 2.06
CA THR A 31 12.29 -2.54 1.75
C THR A 31 11.08 -2.14 2.58
N LYS A 32 9.88 -2.38 2.06
CA LYS A 32 8.60 -2.24 2.76
C LYS A 32 7.98 -3.61 2.96
N ILE A 33 7.32 -3.81 4.10
CA ILE A 33 6.45 -4.96 4.35
C ILE A 33 5.03 -4.42 4.27
N HIS A 34 4.18 -5.04 3.46
CA HIS A 34 2.75 -4.76 3.43
C HIS A 34 2.00 -5.97 3.97
N ALA A 35 0.96 -5.72 4.75
CA ALA A 35 0.21 -6.76 5.44
C ALA A 35 -1.28 -6.54 5.25
N LEU A 36 -1.98 -7.62 4.88
CA LEU A 36 -3.42 -7.76 4.99
C LEU A 36 -3.70 -8.68 6.17
N VAL A 37 -4.48 -8.21 7.14
CA VAL A 37 -4.62 -8.85 8.45
C VAL A 37 -6.09 -8.95 8.83
N ASP A 38 -6.53 -10.09 9.34
CA ASP A 38 -7.91 -10.25 9.81
C ASP A 38 -8.21 -9.47 11.11
N ALA A 39 -9.48 -9.45 11.51
CA ALA A 39 -9.92 -8.80 12.75
C ALA A 39 -9.19 -9.29 14.02
N LYS A 40 -8.68 -10.53 14.01
CA LYS A 40 -7.97 -11.16 15.13
C LYS A 40 -6.46 -10.91 15.10
N GLY A 41 -5.95 -10.18 14.11
CA GLY A 41 -4.51 -9.92 13.96
C GLY A 41 -3.75 -11.01 13.21
N ARG A 42 -4.44 -11.98 12.58
CA ARG A 42 -3.79 -13.03 11.79
C ARG A 42 -3.52 -12.54 10.37
N PRO A 43 -2.28 -12.68 9.85
CA PRO A 43 -1.96 -12.24 8.50
C PRO A 43 -2.68 -13.13 7.48
N ILE A 44 -3.43 -12.51 6.57
CA ILE A 44 -4.02 -13.13 5.38
C ILE A 44 -2.99 -13.16 4.26
N LYS A 45 -2.31 -12.02 4.03
CA LYS A 45 -1.23 -11.91 3.04
C LYS A 45 -0.16 -10.95 3.52
N LEU A 46 1.09 -11.32 3.31
CA LEU A 46 2.26 -10.48 3.53
C LEU A 46 3.01 -10.33 2.20
N MET A 47 3.49 -9.12 1.93
CA MET A 47 4.24 -8.84 0.72
C MET A 47 5.43 -7.93 1.01
N LEU A 48 6.58 -8.29 0.44
CA LEU A 48 7.76 -7.44 0.45
C LEU A 48 7.85 -6.66 -0.85
N THR A 49 8.13 -5.36 -0.77
CA THR A 49 8.40 -4.55 -1.95
C THR A 49 9.62 -3.68 -1.75
N ALA A 50 10.24 -3.27 -2.85
CA ALA A 50 11.22 -2.20 -2.86
C ALA A 50 10.69 -0.97 -2.10
N GLY A 51 11.52 -0.32 -1.29
CA GLY A 51 11.08 0.80 -0.46
C GLY A 51 10.57 2.03 -1.23
N GLN A 52 10.90 2.13 -2.53
CA GLN A 52 10.38 3.16 -3.42
C GLN A 52 9.02 2.82 -4.05
N MET A 53 8.55 1.57 -3.90
CA MET A 53 7.27 1.13 -4.43
C MET A 53 6.13 1.92 -3.76
N SER A 54 5.16 2.32 -4.57
CA SER A 54 3.95 3.00 -4.12
C SER A 54 3.07 2.04 -3.33
N ASP A 55 2.50 2.52 -2.22
CA ASP A 55 1.65 1.68 -1.36
C ASP A 55 0.34 1.32 -2.04
N ILE A 56 -0.19 2.21 -2.89
CA ILE A 56 -1.40 1.94 -3.67
C ILE A 56 -1.16 0.80 -4.66
N ALA A 57 0.01 0.78 -5.30
CA ALA A 57 0.37 -0.29 -6.22
C ALA A 57 0.51 -1.63 -5.47
N SER A 58 1.14 -1.61 -4.29
CA SER A 58 1.24 -2.80 -3.44
C SER A 58 -0.10 -3.27 -2.87
N ALA A 59 -1.02 -2.34 -2.58
CA ALA A 59 -2.33 -2.66 -2.04
C ALA A 59 -3.23 -3.38 -3.06
N ALA A 60 -3.08 -3.08 -4.35
CA ALA A 60 -3.82 -3.78 -5.41
C ALA A 60 -3.58 -5.30 -5.37
N ASP A 61 -2.33 -5.72 -5.16
CA ASP A 61 -1.98 -7.14 -5.05
C ASP A 61 -2.46 -7.77 -3.73
N LEU A 62 -2.54 -6.99 -2.65
CA LEU A 62 -3.02 -7.48 -1.36
C LEU A 62 -4.52 -7.73 -1.36
N ILE A 63 -5.29 -6.82 -1.96
CA ILE A 63 -6.75 -6.93 -2.05
C ILE A 63 -7.17 -8.17 -2.85
N MET A 64 -6.25 -8.76 -3.63
CA MET A 64 -6.51 -10.02 -4.31
C MET A 64 -6.85 -11.20 -3.37
N GLU A 65 -6.42 -11.14 -2.10
CA GLU A 65 -6.78 -12.13 -1.06
C GLU A 65 -7.83 -11.61 -0.09
N LEU A 66 -8.45 -10.45 -0.37
CA LEU A 66 -9.51 -9.93 0.48
C LEU A 66 -10.73 -10.86 0.40
N PRO A 67 -11.25 -11.34 1.55
CA PRO A 67 -12.46 -12.15 1.56
C PRO A 67 -13.65 -11.39 0.99
N GLU A 68 -14.50 -12.09 0.26
CA GLU A 68 -15.73 -11.53 -0.26
C GLU A 68 -16.63 -11.03 0.88
N GLY A 69 -17.25 -9.87 0.71
CA GLY A 69 -18.12 -9.30 1.74
C GLY A 69 -17.39 -8.80 2.99
N ALA A 70 -16.06 -8.69 2.98
CA ALA A 70 -15.30 -8.11 4.08
C ALA A 70 -15.37 -6.57 4.08
N MET A 71 -15.13 -5.95 5.24
CA MET A 71 -14.84 -4.52 5.32
C MET A 71 -13.33 -4.29 5.41
N LEU A 72 -12.76 -3.65 4.39
CA LEU A 72 -11.37 -3.22 4.35
C LEU A 72 -11.19 -1.91 5.13
N LEU A 73 -10.39 -1.98 6.18
CA LEU A 73 -9.88 -0.84 6.95
C LEU A 73 -8.49 -0.50 6.44
N ALA A 74 -8.27 0.75 6.03
CA ALA A 74 -6.95 1.22 5.61
C ALA A 74 -6.81 2.73 5.81
N ASP A 75 -5.56 3.18 5.85
CA ASP A 75 -5.19 4.57 6.08
C ASP A 75 -5.57 5.46 4.91
N LYS A 76 -5.68 6.75 5.20
CA LYS A 76 -5.92 7.82 4.21
C LYS A 76 -4.95 7.77 3.02
N GLY A 77 -3.73 7.27 3.22
CA GLY A 77 -2.73 7.10 2.16
C GLY A 77 -3.22 6.19 1.01
N TYR A 78 -4.03 5.20 1.33
CA TYR A 78 -4.59 4.22 0.40
C TYR A 78 -5.82 4.73 -0.36
N ASP A 79 -6.30 5.95 -0.08
CA ASP A 79 -7.45 6.50 -0.79
C ASP A 79 -7.14 6.72 -2.28
N ALA A 80 -7.69 5.85 -3.13
CA ALA A 80 -7.58 5.88 -4.58
C ALA A 80 -8.82 5.24 -5.21
N ASN A 81 -9.31 5.80 -6.32
CA ASN A 81 -10.49 5.28 -7.03
C ASN A 81 -10.28 3.84 -7.50
N ALA A 82 -9.11 3.56 -8.09
CA ALA A 82 -8.75 2.22 -8.53
C ALA A 82 -8.81 1.19 -7.39
N LEU A 83 -8.31 1.57 -6.21
CA LEU A 83 -8.33 0.69 -5.04
C LEU A 83 -9.75 0.42 -4.56
N ARG A 84 -10.56 1.47 -4.44
CA ARG A 84 -11.97 1.34 -4.02
C ARG A 84 -12.78 0.51 -5.00
N ASN A 85 -12.57 0.70 -6.31
CA ASN A 85 -13.23 -0.09 -7.35
C ASN A 85 -12.85 -1.57 -7.24
N ALA A 86 -11.56 -1.88 -7.07
CA ALA A 86 -11.09 -3.26 -6.88
C ALA A 86 -11.67 -3.93 -5.62
N VAL A 87 -11.91 -3.16 -4.55
CA VAL A 87 -12.59 -3.65 -3.35
C VAL A 87 -14.08 -3.92 -3.63
N THR A 88 -14.75 -3.00 -4.33
CA THR A 88 -16.17 -3.15 -4.72
C THR A 88 -16.38 -4.35 -5.66
N GLU A 89 -15.47 -4.58 -6.61
CA GLU A 89 -15.49 -5.74 -7.52
C GLU A 89 -15.46 -7.07 -6.74
N ARG A 90 -14.87 -7.07 -5.54
CA ARG A 90 -14.84 -8.21 -4.61
C ARG A 90 -16.04 -8.27 -3.67
N ARG A 91 -17.07 -7.46 -3.94
CA ARG A 91 -18.25 -7.28 -3.09
C ARG A 91 -17.87 -6.93 -1.64
N ALA A 92 -16.74 -6.26 -1.45
CA ALA A 92 -16.25 -5.81 -0.16
C ALA A 92 -16.45 -4.30 0.01
N TRP A 93 -16.34 -3.79 1.23
CA TRP A 93 -16.49 -2.36 1.53
C TRP A 93 -15.15 -1.72 1.88
N ALA A 94 -14.80 -0.63 1.20
CA ALA A 94 -13.61 0.16 1.50
C ALA A 94 -13.92 1.25 2.53
N ASN A 95 -13.68 0.97 3.82
CA ASN A 95 -13.75 1.98 4.88
C ASN A 95 -12.39 2.68 5.06
N ILE A 96 -12.07 3.52 4.08
CA ILE A 96 -10.82 4.28 3.99
C ILE A 96 -11.14 5.77 4.17
N PRO A 97 -10.44 6.52 5.03
CA PRO A 97 -10.64 7.97 5.14
C PRO A 97 -10.34 8.66 3.80
N PRO A 98 -11.21 9.58 3.31
CA PRO A 98 -10.97 10.27 2.06
C PRO A 98 -9.77 11.24 2.18
N LYS A 99 -9.02 11.40 1.09
CA LYS A 99 -7.99 12.45 0.99
C LYS A 99 -8.63 13.85 1.08
N ALA A 100 -7.89 14.81 1.66
CA ALA A 100 -8.42 16.16 1.90
C ALA A 100 -8.76 16.91 0.60
N ASN A 101 -8.10 16.56 -0.50
CA ASN A 101 -8.29 17.14 -1.83
C ASN A 101 -9.30 16.35 -2.70
N ARG A 102 -10.07 15.43 -2.10
CA ARG A 102 -11.05 14.63 -2.82
C ARG A 102 -12.29 15.47 -3.13
N LYS A 103 -12.71 15.47 -4.40
CA LYS A 103 -13.87 16.24 -4.88
C LYS A 103 -15.19 15.53 -4.62
N ASP A 104 -15.20 14.21 -4.81
CA ASP A 104 -16.40 13.40 -4.63
C ASP A 104 -16.50 12.92 -3.18
N PRO A 105 -17.59 13.26 -2.48
CA PRO A 105 -17.79 12.83 -1.10
C PRO A 105 -17.95 11.31 -1.05
N ILE A 106 -17.30 10.68 -0.07
CA ILE A 106 -17.42 9.25 0.21
C ILE A 106 -17.91 9.06 1.63
N CYS A 107 -18.84 8.13 1.79
CA CYS A 107 -19.26 7.64 3.09
C CYS A 107 -18.09 6.93 3.78
N PHE A 108 -17.55 7.55 4.82
CA PHE A 108 -16.56 6.98 5.72
C PHE A 108 -17.14 6.94 7.14
N SER A 109 -16.96 5.80 7.81
CA SER A 109 -17.38 5.63 9.20
C SER A 109 -16.13 5.48 10.07
N ALA A 110 -15.95 6.40 11.02
CA ALA A 110 -14.85 6.31 11.99
C ALA A 110 -14.94 5.04 12.85
N CYS A 111 -16.15 4.54 13.07
CA CYS A 111 -16.38 3.28 13.76
C CYS A 111 -16.12 2.11 12.80
N SER A 112 -15.31 1.14 13.24
CA SER A 112 -14.97 -0.07 12.48
C SER A 112 -16.12 -1.09 12.39
N VAL A 113 -17.36 -0.63 12.51
CA VAL A 113 -18.55 -1.48 12.42
C VAL A 113 -18.86 -1.69 10.94
N PRO A 114 -18.90 -2.96 10.49
CA PRO A 114 -19.22 -3.26 9.11
C PRO A 114 -20.70 -2.92 8.81
N PRO A 115 -21.02 -2.50 7.57
CA PRO A 115 -22.41 -2.21 7.20
C PRO A 115 -23.27 -3.48 7.28
N PRO A 116 -24.60 -3.38 7.41
CA PRO A 116 -25.49 -4.54 7.57
C PRO A 116 -25.40 -5.56 6.43
N SER A 117 -24.99 -5.12 5.24
CA SER A 117 -24.79 -5.96 4.07
C SER A 117 -23.49 -6.79 4.11
N ALA A 118 -22.58 -6.51 5.04
CA ALA A 118 -21.29 -7.18 5.12
C ALA A 118 -21.34 -8.50 5.88
N SER A 119 -20.43 -9.40 5.52
CA SER A 119 -20.22 -10.71 6.15
C SER A 119 -19.84 -10.65 7.64
N GLY A 120 -19.71 -9.45 8.22
CA GLY A 120 -19.25 -9.21 9.59
C GLY A 120 -17.73 -9.28 9.77
N SER A 121 -16.97 -9.68 8.75
CA SER A 121 -15.51 -9.77 8.82
C SER A 121 -14.84 -8.43 8.46
N SER A 122 -14.01 -7.90 9.36
CA SER A 122 -13.15 -6.75 9.09
C SER A 122 -11.71 -7.19 8.83
N VAL A 123 -11.06 -6.51 7.89
CA VAL A 123 -9.68 -6.79 7.47
C VAL A 123 -8.92 -5.47 7.45
N ARG A 124 -7.74 -5.43 8.07
CA ARG A 124 -6.86 -4.26 8.05
C ARG A 124 -5.78 -4.42 7.00
N LEU A 125 -5.59 -3.39 6.20
CA LEU A 125 -4.44 -3.21 5.34
C LEU A 125 -3.48 -2.25 6.03
N GLY A 126 -2.20 -2.59 6.07
CA GLY A 126 -1.17 -1.73 6.62
C GLY A 126 0.21 -2.02 6.05
N ARG A 127 1.18 -1.20 6.44
CA ARG A 127 2.56 -1.29 5.94
C ARG A 127 3.57 -0.93 7.02
N TRP A 128 4.64 -1.71 7.08
CA TRP A 128 5.85 -1.39 7.83
C TRP A 128 6.99 -0.89 6.94
N SER A 129 7.73 0.08 7.44
CA SER A 129 9.01 0.55 6.88
C SER A 129 9.96 0.92 8.02
N MET A 130 11.17 1.41 7.71
CA MET A 130 12.15 1.86 8.73
C MET A 130 11.59 2.89 9.74
N GLY A 131 10.48 3.58 9.41
CA GLY A 131 9.78 4.51 10.29
C GLY A 131 8.66 3.90 11.16
N GLY A 132 8.43 2.58 11.09
CA GLY A 132 7.38 1.89 11.85
C GLY A 132 6.19 1.43 11.02
N TRP A 133 5.15 0.96 11.72
CA TRP A 133 3.87 0.50 11.15
C TRP A 133 2.93 1.66 10.86
N ALA A 134 2.23 1.58 9.73
CA ALA A 134 1.12 2.44 9.35
C ALA A 134 -0.13 1.59 9.06
N TRP A 135 -1.25 2.11 9.56
CA TRP A 135 -2.67 1.78 9.38
C TRP A 135 -3.25 1.68 7.98
#